data_AF-A0A444S197-F1
#
_entry.id   AF-A0A444S197-F1
#
_cell.length_a   1.000
_cell.length_b   1.000
_cell.length_c   1.000
_cell.angle_alpha   90.00
_cell.angle_beta   90.00
_cell.angle_gamma   90.00
#
_symmetry.space_group_name_H-M   'P 1'
#
loop_
_entity.id
_entity.type
_entity.pdbx_description
1 polymer ?
#
loop_
_entity_poly.entity_id
_entity_poly.type
_entity_poly.pdbx_seq_one_letter_code
_entity_poly.pdbx_strand_id
1 'polypeptide(L)'
;MSDPITAPIFKEIATNVWAGYNRHVIIYPCAGGMYTLGATHPANHYEIGDQAMEWSRAATVSQAEEEYQEWNPIVKRILHHTKEVGKWRLAEVPRLPRWASKSGRVVLMGDNAHAMLQFLAQGAAMATEDAGSLSVAVSRAKSAEDLPRVLRLMRGRENGAVKPSRPKPGGTAT
;
A
#
# COMPACT_ATOMS: atom_id res chain seq x y z
N MET A 1 -12.63 -15.56 -19.39
CA MET A 1 -12.24 -16.94 -19.04
C MET A 1 -13.42 -17.86 -19.31
N SER A 2 -13.18 -19.11 -19.72
CA SER A 2 -14.23 -20.12 -19.95
C SER A 2 -14.62 -20.91 -18.70
N ASP A 3 -13.88 -20.76 -17.58
CA ASP A 3 -14.18 -21.43 -16.31
C ASP A 3 -15.52 -20.92 -15.73
N PRO A 4 -16.54 -21.78 -15.58
CA PRO A 4 -17.84 -21.41 -15.04
C PRO A 4 -17.79 -20.82 -13.63
N ILE A 5 -16.78 -21.18 -12.82
CA ILE A 5 -16.62 -20.71 -11.44
C ILE A 5 -16.18 -19.25 -11.40
N THR A 6 -15.26 -18.87 -12.28
CA THR A 6 -14.69 -17.50 -12.30
C THR A 6 -15.41 -16.58 -13.28
N ALA A 7 -16.14 -17.11 -14.26
CA ALA A 7 -16.84 -16.34 -15.28
C ALA A 7 -17.74 -15.21 -14.72
N PRO A 8 -18.49 -15.38 -13.61
CA PRO A 8 -19.31 -14.30 -13.05
C PRO A 8 -18.50 -13.06 -12.65
N ILE A 9 -17.27 -13.24 -12.16
CA ILE A 9 -16.39 -12.15 -11.70
C ILE A 9 -16.02 -11.19 -12.85
N PHE A 10 -16.00 -11.69 -14.08
CA PHE A 10 -15.56 -10.93 -15.25
C PHE A 10 -16.72 -10.46 -16.15
N LYS A 11 -17.98 -10.71 -15.76
CA LYS A 11 -19.17 -10.29 -16.52
C LYS A 11 -19.62 -8.87 -16.20
N GLU A 12 -19.38 -8.43 -14.97
CA GLU A 12 -19.79 -7.12 -14.48
C GLU A 12 -18.56 -6.27 -14.16
N ILE A 13 -18.67 -4.96 -14.37
CA ILE A 13 -17.64 -4.00 -13.96
C ILE A 13 -17.76 -3.83 -12.45
N ALA A 14 -17.09 -4.71 -11.70
CA ALA A 14 -17.18 -4.76 -10.25
C ALA A 14 -15.81 -4.97 -9.61
N THR A 15 -15.62 -4.37 -8.42
CA THR A 15 -14.52 -4.70 -7.53
C THR A 15 -14.96 -5.83 -6.62
N ASN A 16 -14.23 -6.95 -6.63
CA ASN A 16 -14.50 -8.09 -5.76
C ASN A 16 -13.39 -8.20 -4.72
N VAL A 17 -13.78 -8.40 -3.46
CA VAL A 17 -12.86 -8.51 -2.32
C VAL A 17 -13.18 -9.77 -1.52
N TRP A 18 -12.16 -10.57 -1.25
CA TRP A 18 -12.21 -11.68 -0.31
C TRP A 18 -11.33 -11.33 0.90
N ALA A 19 -11.94 -11.20 2.07
CA ALA A 19 -11.25 -10.97 3.33
C ALA A 19 -11.12 -12.28 4.11
N GLY A 20 -9.95 -12.53 4.68
CA GLY A 20 -9.68 -13.71 5.50
C GLY A 20 -8.68 -13.39 6.61
N TYR A 21 -8.30 -14.41 7.39
CA TYR A 21 -7.40 -14.21 8.52
C TYR A 21 -6.00 -13.76 8.06
N ASN A 22 -5.62 -12.53 8.45
CA ASN A 22 -4.38 -11.84 8.10
C ASN A 22 -4.08 -11.70 6.60
N ARG A 23 -5.11 -11.81 5.75
CA ARG A 23 -4.97 -11.84 4.29
C ARG A 23 -6.20 -11.22 3.63
N HIS A 24 -6.03 -10.64 2.46
CA HIS A 24 -7.15 -10.28 1.60
C HIS A 24 -6.73 -10.38 0.13
N VAL A 25 -7.71 -10.63 -0.72
CA VAL A 25 -7.57 -10.65 -2.18
C VAL A 25 -8.56 -9.66 -2.76
N ILE A 26 -8.10 -8.84 -3.69
CA ILE A 26 -8.91 -7.87 -4.43
C ILE A 26 -8.71 -8.07 -5.93
N ILE A 27 -9.80 -8.04 -6.68
CA ILE A 27 -9.76 -8.01 -8.14
C ILE A 27 -10.71 -6.93 -8.65
N TYR A 28 -10.24 -6.13 -9.61
CA TYR A 28 -11.03 -5.08 -10.22
C TYR A 28 -10.65 -4.88 -11.70
N PRO A 29 -11.59 -4.42 -12.53
CA PRO A 29 -11.34 -4.15 -13.94
C PRO A 29 -10.47 -2.91 -14.13
N CYS A 30 -9.64 -2.95 -15.15
CA CYS A 30 -8.79 -1.88 -15.67
C CYS A 30 -9.13 -1.63 -17.15
N ALA A 31 -8.53 -0.59 -17.74
CA ALA A 31 -8.73 -0.27 -19.15
C ALA A 31 -8.39 -1.44 -20.08
N GLY A 32 -9.07 -1.54 -21.22
CA GLY A 32 -8.79 -2.56 -22.23
C GLY A 32 -9.29 -3.97 -21.89
N GLY A 33 -10.23 -4.12 -20.96
CA GLY A 33 -10.74 -5.43 -20.54
C GLY A 33 -9.77 -6.23 -19.67
N MET A 34 -8.71 -5.57 -19.19
CA MET A 34 -7.75 -6.13 -18.24
C MET A 34 -8.32 -6.10 -16.82
N TYR A 35 -7.77 -6.94 -15.95
CA TYR A 35 -8.11 -6.96 -14.53
C TYR A 35 -6.82 -6.95 -13.71
N THR A 36 -6.82 -6.20 -12.62
CA THR A 36 -5.73 -6.21 -11.65
C THR A 36 -6.12 -7.10 -10.48
N LEU A 37 -5.20 -8.00 -10.10
CA LEU A 37 -5.29 -8.83 -8.90
C LEU A 37 -4.28 -8.35 -7.87
N GLY A 38 -4.74 -8.09 -6.65
CA GLY A 38 -3.91 -7.84 -5.49
C GLY A 38 -4.19 -8.88 -4.41
N ALA A 39 -3.14 -9.42 -3.79
CA ALA A 39 -3.27 -10.44 -2.77
C ALA A 39 -2.23 -10.18 -1.67
N THR A 40 -2.68 -9.98 -0.42
CA THR A 40 -1.78 -9.68 0.70
C THR A 40 -1.60 -10.88 1.60
N HIS A 41 -0.37 -11.16 1.99
CA HIS A 41 -0.04 -12.20 2.94
C HIS A 41 0.87 -11.69 4.06
N PRO A 42 0.86 -12.33 5.25
CA PRO A 42 1.78 -11.98 6.32
C PRO A 42 3.23 -12.09 5.86
N ALA A 43 4.04 -11.08 6.16
CA ALA A 43 5.48 -11.18 5.96
C ALA A 43 6.07 -12.19 6.95
N ASN A 44 6.89 -13.11 6.46
CA ASN A 44 7.66 -13.97 7.33
C ASN A 44 8.90 -13.19 7.80
N HIS A 45 9.01 -12.91 9.11
CA HIS A 45 10.07 -12.05 9.66
C HIS A 45 11.48 -12.57 9.35
N TYR A 46 11.63 -13.87 9.09
CA TYR A 46 12.89 -14.52 8.70
C TYR A 46 13.26 -14.33 7.22
N GLU A 47 12.31 -13.99 6.35
CA GLU A 47 12.60 -13.55 4.97
C GLU A 47 13.14 -12.10 4.94
N ILE A 48 13.03 -11.39 6.07
CA ILE A 48 13.54 -10.03 6.28
C ILE A 48 14.99 -10.12 6.79
N GLY A 49 15.88 -10.72 6.00
CA GLY A 49 17.32 -10.61 6.23
C GLY A 49 17.82 -9.17 6.00
N ASP A 50 19.14 -8.96 6.04
CA ASP A 50 19.82 -7.66 5.81
C ASP A 50 19.50 -6.98 4.45
N GLN A 51 18.76 -7.65 3.57
CA GLN A 51 18.18 -7.07 2.35
C GLN A 51 16.91 -6.26 2.64
N ALA A 52 16.96 -5.37 3.63
CA ALA A 52 15.86 -4.47 3.99
C ALA A 52 15.43 -3.54 2.83
N MET A 53 16.26 -3.42 1.80
CA MET A 53 16.12 -2.54 0.64
C MET A 53 15.52 -3.22 -0.62
N GLU A 54 15.27 -4.54 -0.60
CA GLU A 54 14.65 -5.24 -1.74
C GLU A 54 13.12 -5.10 -1.66
N TRP A 55 12.57 -4.16 -2.43
CA TRP A 55 11.14 -3.79 -2.43
C TRP A 55 10.25 -4.74 -3.23
N SER A 56 10.82 -5.41 -4.23
CA SER A 56 10.13 -6.37 -5.09
C SER A 56 11.01 -7.59 -5.30
N ARG A 57 10.40 -8.77 -5.24
CA ARG A 57 11.07 -10.03 -5.57
C ARG A 57 10.26 -10.73 -6.65
N ALA A 58 10.95 -11.47 -7.51
CA ALA A 58 10.29 -12.43 -8.37
C ALA A 58 9.56 -13.44 -7.46
N ALA A 59 8.27 -13.66 -7.74
CA ALA A 59 7.50 -14.72 -7.13
C ALA A 59 7.01 -15.65 -8.23
N THR A 60 6.80 -16.91 -7.89
CA THR A 60 6.20 -17.87 -8.82
C THR A 60 4.71 -17.99 -8.55
N VAL A 61 3.95 -18.33 -9.58
CA VAL A 61 2.52 -18.62 -9.43
C VAL A 61 2.31 -19.73 -8.41
N SER A 62 3.16 -20.76 -8.40
CA SER A 62 3.09 -21.86 -7.44
C SER A 62 3.25 -21.42 -5.97
N GLN A 63 4.12 -20.44 -5.69
CA GLN A 63 4.23 -19.87 -4.33
C GLN A 63 2.93 -19.15 -3.94
N ALA A 64 2.31 -18.43 -4.87
CA ALA A 64 1.02 -17.81 -4.63
C ALA A 64 -0.09 -18.86 -4.45
N GLU A 65 -0.11 -19.92 -5.24
CA GLU A 65 -1.09 -21.01 -5.08
C GLU A 65 -0.95 -21.72 -3.72
N GLU A 66 0.28 -21.97 -3.27
CA GLU A 66 0.55 -22.55 -1.94
C GLU A 66 0.05 -21.65 -0.80
N GLU A 67 0.32 -20.34 -0.89
CA GLU A 67 -0.11 -19.34 0.09
C GLU A 67 -1.65 -19.26 0.22
N TYR A 68 -2.37 -19.59 -0.87
CA TYR A 68 -3.83 -19.52 -0.96
C TYR A 68 -4.51 -20.88 -1.16
N GLN A 69 -3.85 -22.00 -0.86
CA GLN A 69 -4.37 -23.35 -1.17
C GLN A 69 -5.67 -23.71 -0.41
N GLU A 70 -5.85 -23.15 0.78
CA GLU A 70 -7.04 -23.34 1.64
C GLU A 70 -8.10 -22.22 1.45
N TRP A 71 -7.89 -21.31 0.50
CA TRP A 71 -8.79 -20.18 0.26
C TRP A 71 -9.99 -20.51 -0.64
N ASN A 72 -10.86 -19.51 -0.78
CA ASN A 72 -12.06 -19.56 -1.61
C ASN A 72 -11.76 -20.16 -3.01
N PRO A 73 -12.58 -21.10 -3.51
CA PRO A 73 -12.36 -21.76 -4.81
C PRO A 73 -12.18 -20.79 -5.98
N ILE A 74 -12.84 -19.62 -5.97
CA ILE A 74 -12.70 -18.60 -7.00
C ILE A 74 -11.28 -18.02 -7.00
N VAL A 75 -10.75 -17.67 -5.81
CA VAL A 75 -9.38 -17.14 -5.66
C VAL A 75 -8.36 -18.14 -6.20
N LYS A 76 -8.51 -19.43 -5.84
CA LYS A 76 -7.61 -20.49 -6.32
C LYS A 76 -7.63 -20.64 -7.84
N ARG A 77 -8.82 -20.61 -8.45
CA ARG A 77 -8.97 -20.69 -9.91
C ARG A 77 -8.39 -19.47 -10.63
N ILE A 78 -8.53 -18.28 -10.05
CA ILE A 78 -7.93 -17.05 -10.61
C ILE A 78 -6.40 -17.14 -10.56
N LEU A 79 -5.81 -17.57 -9.44
CA LEU A 79 -4.36 -17.76 -9.31
C LEU A 79 -3.83 -18.78 -10.32
N HIS A 80 -4.52 -19.91 -10.48
CA HIS A 80 -4.17 -20.93 -11.48
C HIS A 80 -4.18 -20.42 -12.93
N HIS A 81 -5.01 -19.41 -13.24
CA HIS A 81 -5.04 -18.78 -14.57
C HIS A 81 -4.06 -17.59 -14.70
N THR A 82 -3.37 -17.21 -13.63
CA THR A 82 -2.40 -16.12 -13.62
C THR A 82 -1.08 -16.61 -14.21
N LYS A 83 -0.49 -15.85 -15.13
CA LYS A 83 0.76 -16.23 -15.82
C LYS A 83 2.00 -15.82 -15.04
N GLU A 84 1.95 -14.65 -14.43
CA GLU A 84 3.07 -14.02 -13.75
C GLU A 84 2.56 -13.33 -12.48
N VAL A 85 3.34 -13.41 -11.41
CA VAL A 85 3.05 -12.72 -10.15
C VAL A 85 4.31 -12.00 -9.67
N GLY A 86 4.13 -10.79 -9.18
CA GLY A 86 5.16 -10.10 -8.41
C GLY A 86 4.86 -10.17 -6.93
N LYS A 87 5.91 -10.13 -6.10
CA LYS A 87 5.78 -10.00 -4.65
C LYS A 87 6.44 -8.70 -4.23
N TRP A 88 5.66 -7.83 -3.58
CA TRP A 88 6.12 -6.53 -3.08
C TRP A 88 6.04 -6.48 -1.57
N ARG A 89 7.07 -5.91 -0.96
CA ARG A 89 7.04 -5.59 0.46
C ARG A 89 6.15 -4.38 0.69
N LEU A 90 5.23 -4.50 1.63
CA LEU A 90 4.40 -3.38 2.08
C LEU A 90 5.10 -2.72 3.27
N ALA A 91 5.39 -1.43 3.15
CA ALA A 91 5.98 -0.65 4.24
C ALA A 91 5.29 0.71 4.33
N GLU A 92 5.39 1.30 5.51
CA GLU A 92 4.96 2.66 5.80
C GLU A 92 6.12 3.43 6.41
N VAL A 93 6.11 4.75 6.27
CA VAL A 93 7.04 5.61 7.00
C VAL A 93 6.40 6.09 8.29
N PRO A 94 7.18 6.22 9.38
CA PRO A 94 6.68 6.84 10.60
C PRO A 94 6.17 8.25 10.31
N ARG A 95 5.06 8.63 10.96
CA ARG A 95 4.52 9.99 10.84
C ARG A 95 5.55 11.01 11.31
N LEU A 96 5.93 11.92 10.40
CA LEU A 96 6.85 13.00 10.71
C LEU A 96 6.10 14.19 11.35
N PRO A 97 6.62 14.79 12.44
CA PRO A 97 5.97 15.94 13.09
C PRO A 97 6.02 17.22 12.24
N ARG A 98 6.83 17.22 11.17
CA ARG A 98 7.01 18.36 10.26
C ARG A 98 7.54 17.88 8.92
N TRP A 99 7.04 18.46 7.83
CA TRP A 99 7.49 18.12 6.47
C TRP A 99 8.43 19.17 5.87
N ALA A 100 8.35 20.42 6.34
CA ALA A 100 9.30 21.47 5.96
C ALA A 100 10.60 21.42 6.79
N SER A 101 11.74 21.72 6.17
CA SER A 101 13.02 21.89 6.87
C SER A 101 12.96 23.07 7.85
N LYS A 102 13.89 23.11 8.82
CA LYS A 102 14.00 24.24 9.76
C LYS A 102 14.19 25.58 9.05
N SER A 103 14.91 25.59 7.94
CA SER A 103 15.14 26.78 7.12
C SER A 103 13.95 27.14 6.22
N GLY A 104 12.94 26.26 6.09
CA GLY A 104 11.79 26.50 5.23
C GLY A 104 12.12 26.54 3.73
N ARG A 105 13.19 25.85 3.31
CA ARG A 105 13.64 25.81 1.91
C ARG A 105 13.54 24.43 1.27
N VAL A 106 13.15 23.41 2.04
CA VAL A 106 12.93 22.04 1.58
C VAL A 106 11.64 21.54 2.22
N VAL A 107 10.79 20.85 1.45
CA VAL A 107 9.53 20.27 1.92
C VAL A 107 9.42 18.83 1.41
N LEU A 108 9.07 17.92 2.30
CA LEU A 108 8.71 16.53 1.97
C LEU A 108 7.25 16.48 1.49
N MET A 109 6.97 15.66 0.48
CA MET A 109 5.63 15.42 -0.06
C MET A 109 5.49 13.97 -0.52
N GLY A 110 4.25 13.49 -0.64
CA GLY A 110 3.95 12.13 -1.05
C GLY A 110 4.58 11.10 -0.12
N ASP A 111 5.08 10.00 -0.68
CA ASP A 111 5.67 8.89 0.08
C ASP A 111 6.84 9.33 0.98
N ASN A 112 7.58 10.38 0.61
CA ASN A 112 8.66 10.93 1.44
C ASN A 112 8.15 11.55 2.75
N ALA A 113 6.88 11.94 2.81
CA ALA A 113 6.25 12.55 3.97
C ALA A 113 5.30 11.59 4.70
N HIS A 114 4.65 10.69 3.97
CA HIS A 114 3.53 9.89 4.47
C HIS A 114 3.27 8.58 3.72
N ALA A 115 4.31 7.91 3.20
CA ALA A 115 4.16 6.54 2.68
C ALA A 115 3.36 5.66 3.64
N MET A 116 2.37 4.96 3.11
CA MET A 116 1.40 4.19 3.88
C MET A 116 0.98 2.92 3.15
N LEU A 117 0.36 2.02 3.90
CA LEU A 117 -0.20 0.79 3.34
C LEU A 117 -1.30 1.12 2.32
N GLN A 118 -1.28 0.42 1.19
CA GLN A 118 -2.13 0.65 0.04
C GLN A 118 -3.60 0.26 0.23
N PHE A 119 -4.03 -0.09 1.44
CA PHE A 119 -5.37 -0.62 1.70
C PHE A 119 -6.50 0.37 1.37
N LEU A 120 -6.22 1.67 1.35
CA LEU A 120 -7.19 2.70 0.97
C LEU A 120 -6.95 3.27 -0.44
N ALA A 121 -5.91 2.82 -1.15
CA ALA A 121 -5.49 3.36 -2.45
C ALA A 121 -5.35 4.90 -2.49
N GLN A 122 -5.06 5.54 -1.35
CA GLN A 122 -5.05 7.01 -1.24
C GLN A 122 -3.70 7.67 -1.51
N GLY A 123 -2.60 6.91 -1.63
CA GLY A 123 -1.24 7.46 -1.74
C GLY A 123 -1.12 8.57 -2.79
N ALA A 124 -1.57 8.29 -4.01
CA ALA A 124 -1.54 9.26 -5.12
C ALA A 124 -2.47 10.46 -4.91
N ALA A 125 -3.65 10.24 -4.32
CA ALA A 125 -4.60 11.31 -4.04
C ALA A 125 -3.99 12.31 -3.02
N MET A 126 -3.40 11.81 -1.93
CA MET A 126 -2.78 12.69 -0.94
C MET A 126 -1.53 13.39 -1.48
N ALA A 127 -0.72 12.72 -2.30
CA ALA A 127 0.40 13.39 -2.97
C ALA A 127 -0.07 14.54 -3.89
N THR A 128 -1.24 14.39 -4.50
CA THR A 128 -1.88 15.44 -5.30
C THR A 128 -2.37 16.59 -4.42
N GLU A 129 -3.01 16.27 -3.28
CA GLU A 129 -3.43 17.27 -2.29
C GLU A 129 -2.25 18.02 -1.67
N ASP A 130 -1.12 17.36 -1.44
CA ASP A 130 0.12 18.00 -0.99
C ASP A 130 0.61 19.03 -2.00
N ALA A 131 0.65 18.66 -3.28
CA ALA A 131 1.10 19.55 -4.36
C ALA A 131 0.18 20.77 -4.48
N GLY A 132 -1.14 20.57 -4.39
CA GLY A 132 -2.12 21.66 -4.36
C GLY A 132 -1.93 22.57 -3.14
N SER A 133 -1.77 21.98 -1.96
CA SER A 133 -1.55 22.71 -0.70
C SER A 133 -0.25 23.52 -0.72
N LEU A 134 0.84 22.93 -1.24
CA LEU A 134 2.12 23.60 -1.42
C LEU A 134 1.99 24.78 -2.39
N SER A 135 1.33 24.58 -3.54
CA SER A 135 1.10 25.63 -4.52
C SER A 135 0.37 26.83 -3.92
N VAL A 136 -0.71 26.57 -3.17
CA VAL A 136 -1.46 27.62 -2.46
C VAL A 136 -0.58 28.31 -1.41
N ALA A 137 0.21 27.57 -0.63
CA ALA A 137 1.09 28.17 0.37
C ALA A 137 2.15 29.08 -0.26
N VAL A 138 2.81 28.62 -1.33
CA VAL A 138 3.85 29.38 -2.05
C VAL A 138 3.25 30.60 -2.74
N SER A 139 2.05 30.53 -3.30
CA SER A 139 1.38 31.68 -3.93
C SER A 139 1.12 32.87 -2.98
N ARG A 140 1.16 32.63 -1.67
CA ARG A 140 1.01 33.65 -0.63
C ARG A 140 2.32 34.32 -0.20
N ALA A 141 3.46 33.83 -0.69
CA ALA A 141 4.76 34.44 -0.47
C ALA A 141 4.93 35.63 -1.43
N LYS A 142 5.37 36.79 -0.92
CA LYS A 142 5.70 37.95 -1.75
C LYS A 142 7.16 37.92 -2.22
N SER A 143 8.01 37.19 -1.50
CA SER A 143 9.41 36.95 -1.85
C SER A 143 9.89 35.61 -1.29
N ALA A 144 11.12 35.19 -1.62
CA ALA A 144 11.70 33.94 -1.13
C ALA A 144 11.88 33.93 0.41
N GLU A 145 12.02 35.10 1.02
CA GLU A 145 12.16 35.29 2.46
C GLU A 145 10.87 34.96 3.22
N ASP A 146 9.71 34.96 2.54
CA ASP A 146 8.42 34.56 3.12
C ASP A 146 8.25 33.03 3.21
N LEU A 147 9.03 32.25 2.46
CA LEU A 147 8.88 30.78 2.36
C LEU A 147 8.86 30.09 3.74
N PRO A 148 9.77 30.39 4.69
CA PRO A 148 9.76 29.74 6.00
C PRO A 148 8.48 30.02 6.81
N ARG A 149 7.85 31.18 6.58
CA ARG A 149 6.58 31.54 7.21
C ARG A 149 5.42 30.77 6.58
N VAL A 150 5.31 30.76 5.26
CA VAL A 150 4.16 30.14 4.57
C VAL A 150 4.22 28.60 4.60
N LEU A 151 5.41 28.01 4.56
CA LEU A 151 5.60 26.55 4.59
C LEU A 151 5.51 25.96 6.00
N ARG A 152 5.42 26.79 7.04
CA ARG A 152 5.22 26.34 8.44
C ARG A 152 3.93 25.51 8.62
N LEU A 153 2.97 25.70 7.72
CA LEU A 153 1.69 25.00 7.71
C LEU A 153 1.79 23.57 7.16
N MET A 154 2.88 23.20 6.49
CA MET A 154 3.12 21.85 5.96
C MET A 154 3.60 20.90 7.07
N ARG A 155 2.64 20.22 7.73
CA ARG A 155 2.88 19.31 8.85
C ARG A 155 1.98 18.08 8.78
N GLY A 156 2.49 16.94 9.23
CA GLY A 156 1.65 15.78 9.51
C GLY A 156 0.75 16.04 10.71
N ARG A 157 -0.51 15.58 10.66
CA ARG A 157 -1.39 15.56 11.84
C ARG A 157 -0.85 14.54 12.85
N GLU A 158 -0.55 14.99 14.06
CA GLU A 158 -0.29 14.12 15.20
C GLU A 158 -1.62 13.49 15.63
N ASN A 159 -1.79 12.19 15.39
CA ASN A 159 -2.75 11.40 16.13
C ASN A 159 -1.95 10.54 17.11
N GLY A 160 -2.37 10.52 18.38
CA GLY A 160 -1.69 9.81 19.46
C GLY A 160 -1.20 8.43 19.01
N ALA A 161 0.10 8.18 19.18
CA ALA A 161 0.74 6.98 18.69
C ALA A 161 0.01 5.72 19.17
N VAL A 162 -0.58 4.97 18.25
CA VAL A 162 -0.96 3.58 18.54
C VAL A 162 0.36 2.81 18.61
N LYS A 163 0.77 2.44 19.84
CA LYS A 163 1.96 1.61 20.04
C LYS A 163 1.77 0.29 19.28
N PRO A 164 2.73 -0.15 18.45
CA PRO A 164 2.66 -1.46 17.83
C PRO A 164 2.63 -2.53 18.94
N SER A 165 1.56 -3.31 18.99
CA SER A 165 1.48 -4.48 19.87
C SER A 165 2.44 -5.54 19.33
N ARG A 166 3.56 -5.77 20.02
CA ARG A 166 4.42 -6.93 19.72
C ARG A 166 3.62 -8.22 19.96
N PRO A 167 3.57 -9.16 19.01
CA PRO A 167 3.06 -10.49 19.29
C PRO A 167 3.92 -11.13 20.38
N LYS A 168 3.30 -11.67 21.42
CA LYS A 168 4.01 -12.46 22.44
C LYS A 168 4.46 -13.77 21.78
N PRO A 169 5.74 -14.18 21.90
CA PRO A 169 6.18 -15.46 21.37
C PRO A 169 5.61 -16.61 22.22
N GLY A 170 4.96 -17.55 21.52
CA GLY A 170 4.82 -18.96 21.93
C GLY A 170 4.08 -19.24 23.24
N GLY A 171 2.75 -19.37 23.17
CA GLY A 171 2.00 -20.23 24.09
C GLY A 171 1.76 -21.57 23.40
N THR A 172 2.47 -22.62 23.82
CA THR A 172 2.17 -24.01 23.47
C THR A 172 0.80 -24.36 24.04
N ALA A 173 -0.18 -24.62 23.18
CA ALA A 173 -1.42 -25.26 23.58
C ALA A 173 -1.20 -26.78 23.53
N THR A 174 -1.18 -27.38 24.72
CA THR A 174 -1.49 -28.79 24.95
C THR A 174 -2.93 -29.09 24.63
#